data_AF-A0A926Y0W1-F1
#
_entry.id   AF-A0A926Y0W1-F1
#
_cell.length_a   1.000
_cell.length_b   1.000
_cell.length_c   1.000
_cell.angle_alpha   90.00
_cell.angle_beta   90.00
_cell.angle_gamma   90.00
#
_symmetry.space_group_name_H-M   'P 1'
#
loop_
_entity.id
_entity.type
_entity.pdbx_description
1 polymer ?
#
loop_
_entity_poly.entity_id
_entity_poly.type
_entity_poly.pdbx_seq_one_letter_code
_entity_poly.pdbx_strand_id
1 'polypeptide(L)'
;MKILFRKLVAYSPLAAIAALLFGCSESARSGYRIEDGEVVLYTGFPANRSVVKEANVATFKAINKVYSKDEKQVFYRGQPIAKADPATFEYLAGDYSKDRANGYFQEKRISTDGHHFDIVPNPAETSSNVTAEGIAYARDSRYVYRSTEIVKGADPATFKVVPMFNGNYLTHDRRYIYFHDRPIEGANGQSFRKIAELTFTDGRSVWGLELGKDTYWNRMTDVDITSLKSAGSYYALDKNHVYLGNDQLPDADPDTFEETGYLTGKDKNATYQSRNRSAN
;
A
#
# COMPACT_ATOMS: atom_id res chain seq x y z
N MET A 1 -78.68 8.43 8.33
CA MET A 1 -78.62 8.50 6.85
C MET A 1 -77.68 9.62 6.43
N LYS A 2 -76.46 9.28 6.00
CA LYS A 2 -75.64 9.90 4.92
C LYS A 2 -74.17 9.56 5.15
N ILE A 3 -73.70 8.65 4.30
CA ILE A 3 -72.31 8.29 4.07
C ILE A 3 -71.65 9.50 3.38
N LEU A 4 -70.50 9.97 3.86
CA LEU A 4 -69.63 10.88 3.10
C LEU A 4 -68.32 10.16 2.76
N PHE A 5 -68.18 9.84 1.48
CA PHE A 5 -66.93 9.42 0.85
C PHE A 5 -65.89 10.56 0.92
N ARG A 6 -64.76 10.32 1.61
CA ARG A 6 -63.54 11.13 1.41
C ARG A 6 -62.81 10.57 0.18
N LYS A 7 -62.62 11.42 -0.83
CA LYS A 7 -61.77 11.14 -2.00
C LYS A 7 -60.34 10.89 -1.54
N LEU A 8 -59.79 9.70 -1.81
CA LEU A 8 -58.36 9.45 -1.76
C LEU A 8 -57.72 10.18 -2.95
N VAL A 9 -56.88 11.17 -2.66
CA VAL A 9 -55.93 11.72 -3.63
C VAL A 9 -54.85 10.66 -3.82
N ALA A 10 -54.79 10.04 -5.00
CA ALA A 10 -53.71 9.14 -5.36
C ALA A 10 -52.41 9.95 -5.47
N TYR A 11 -51.53 9.80 -4.48
CA TYR A 11 -50.16 10.29 -4.58
C TYR A 11 -49.44 9.52 -5.68
N SER A 12 -49.05 10.23 -6.75
CA SER A 12 -48.27 9.63 -7.83
C SER A 12 -46.86 9.29 -7.33
N PRO A 13 -46.37 8.04 -7.48
CA PRO A 13 -45.07 7.61 -6.95
C PRO A 13 -43.86 8.24 -7.68
N LEU A 14 -44.08 8.96 -8.78
CA LEU A 14 -43.00 9.61 -9.54
C LEU A 14 -42.24 10.68 -8.74
N ALA A 15 -42.91 11.40 -7.83
CA ALA A 15 -42.25 12.46 -7.05
C ALA A 15 -41.24 11.90 -6.02
N ALA A 16 -41.51 10.71 -5.47
CA ALA A 16 -40.62 10.06 -4.50
C ALA A 16 -39.34 9.51 -5.15
N ILE A 17 -39.44 9.01 -6.39
CA ILE A 17 -38.28 8.49 -7.14
C ILE A 17 -37.34 9.63 -7.55
N ALA A 18 -37.85 10.81 -7.93
CA ALA A 18 -37.03 11.97 -8.22
C ALA A 18 -36.25 12.46 -7.00
N ALA A 19 -36.89 12.57 -5.82
CA ALA A 19 -36.22 13.01 -4.59
C ALA A 19 -35.09 12.05 -4.12
N LEU A 20 -35.25 10.74 -4.33
CA LEU A 20 -34.21 9.74 -4.05
C LEU A 20 -33.02 9.82 -5.02
N LEU A 21 -33.26 10.13 -6.30
CA LEU A 21 -32.21 10.26 -7.31
C LEU A 21 -31.39 11.55 -7.16
N PHE A 22 -32.01 12.67 -6.76
CA PHE A 22 -31.31 13.95 -6.51
C PHE A 22 -30.51 13.94 -5.19
N GLY A 23 -30.99 13.29 -4.14
CA GLY A 23 -30.26 13.19 -2.87
C GLY A 23 -28.99 12.32 -2.95
N CYS A 24 -29.03 11.27 -3.77
CA CYS A 24 -27.86 10.40 -4.01
C CYS A 24 -26.74 11.11 -4.78
N SER A 25 -27.06 12.03 -5.69
CA SER A 25 -26.05 12.71 -6.52
C SER A 25 -25.26 13.76 -5.73
N GLU A 26 -25.91 14.52 -4.83
CA GLU A 26 -25.25 15.47 -3.93
C GLU A 26 -24.37 14.77 -2.89
N SER A 27 -24.91 13.72 -2.25
CA SER A 27 -24.19 12.98 -1.21
C SER A 27 -22.97 12.20 -1.71
N ALA A 28 -22.87 11.95 -3.02
CA ALA A 28 -21.74 11.28 -3.66
C ALA A 28 -20.70 12.23 -4.28
N ARG A 29 -20.87 13.56 -4.18
CA ARG A 29 -19.89 14.53 -4.70
C ARG A 29 -18.53 14.35 -4.01
N SER A 30 -17.45 14.50 -4.77
CA SER A 30 -16.08 14.47 -4.24
C SER A 30 -15.14 15.38 -5.02
N GLY A 31 -14.10 15.88 -4.33
CA GLY A 31 -13.04 16.70 -4.91
C GLY A 31 -13.40 18.18 -5.06
N TYR A 32 -12.51 18.93 -5.71
CA TYR A 32 -12.64 20.37 -5.88
C TYR A 32 -13.56 20.74 -7.05
N ARG A 33 -14.31 21.84 -6.89
CA ARG A 33 -15.21 22.42 -7.90
C ARG A 33 -15.19 23.95 -7.80
N ILE A 34 -15.61 24.62 -8.86
CA ILE A 34 -15.94 26.05 -8.83
C ILE A 34 -17.45 26.17 -8.89
N GLU A 35 -18.06 26.78 -7.86
CA GLU A 35 -19.51 26.94 -7.71
C GLU A 35 -19.80 28.34 -7.18
N ASP A 36 -20.74 29.05 -7.80
CA ASP A 36 -21.16 30.39 -7.38
C ASP A 36 -20.01 31.40 -7.20
N GLY A 37 -18.97 31.27 -8.04
CA GLY A 37 -17.78 32.12 -7.98
C GLY A 37 -16.83 31.79 -6.83
N GLU A 38 -17.01 30.66 -6.15
CA GLU A 38 -16.15 30.16 -5.08
C GLU A 38 -15.48 28.85 -5.49
N VAL A 39 -14.26 28.62 -4.99
CA VAL A 39 -13.67 27.29 -4.99
C VAL A 39 -14.24 26.51 -3.80
N VAL A 40 -14.79 25.33 -4.07
CA VAL A 40 -15.36 24.44 -3.05
C VAL A 40 -14.70 23.07 -3.10
N LEU A 41 -14.67 22.40 -1.96
CA LEU A 41 -14.18 21.04 -1.81
C LEU A 41 -15.27 20.16 -1.18
N TYR A 42 -15.56 19.04 -1.83
CA TYR A 42 -16.42 17.99 -1.31
C TYR A 42 -15.61 16.81 -0.75
N THR A 43 -15.83 16.47 0.52
CA THR A 43 -15.15 15.35 1.21
C THR A 43 -16.10 14.46 2.01
N GLY A 44 -15.76 13.18 2.17
CA GLY A 44 -16.50 12.24 3.01
C GLY A 44 -17.74 11.65 2.34
N PHE A 45 -18.45 10.79 3.08
CA PHE A 45 -19.75 10.24 2.71
C PHE A 45 -20.69 10.22 3.94
N PRO A 46 -21.83 10.92 3.92
CA PRO A 46 -22.30 11.79 2.84
C PRO A 46 -21.36 13.00 2.63
N ALA A 47 -21.26 13.47 1.39
CA ALA A 47 -20.34 14.53 1.02
C ALA A 47 -20.58 15.83 1.82
N ASN A 48 -19.51 16.34 2.42
CA ASN A 48 -19.46 17.63 3.08
C ASN A 48 -18.87 18.68 2.13
N ARG A 49 -19.63 19.75 1.85
CA ARG A 49 -19.16 20.92 1.08
C ARG A 49 -18.44 21.89 2.00
N SER A 50 -17.23 22.29 1.62
CA SER A 50 -16.45 23.35 2.28
C SER A 50 -15.93 24.36 1.25
N VAL A 51 -15.87 25.64 1.61
CA VAL A 51 -15.26 26.68 0.77
C VAL A 51 -13.75 26.68 1.00
N VAL A 52 -12.97 26.64 -0.07
CA VAL A 52 -11.51 26.78 -0.02
C VAL A 52 -11.19 28.26 0.06
N LYS A 53 -10.94 28.73 1.28
CA LYS A 53 -10.64 30.14 1.54
C LYS A 53 -9.35 30.55 0.83
N GLU A 54 -9.31 31.81 0.39
CA GLU A 54 -8.13 32.45 -0.21
C GLU A 54 -7.71 31.92 -1.59
N ALA A 55 -8.40 30.92 -2.14
CA ALA A 55 -8.14 30.44 -3.49
C ALA A 55 -8.48 31.50 -4.54
N ASN A 56 -7.53 31.76 -5.45
CA ASN A 56 -7.80 32.57 -6.63
C ASN A 56 -8.59 31.73 -7.64
N VAL A 57 -9.90 31.97 -7.71
CA VAL A 57 -10.84 31.27 -8.60
C VAL A 57 -10.41 31.34 -10.07
N ALA A 58 -9.84 32.46 -10.51
CA ALA A 58 -9.48 32.67 -11.91
C ALA A 58 -8.32 31.79 -12.38
N THR A 59 -7.42 31.41 -11.47
CA THR A 59 -6.25 30.57 -11.78
C THR A 59 -6.26 29.22 -11.07
N PHE A 60 -7.36 28.90 -10.40
CA PHE A 60 -7.52 27.66 -9.68
C PHE A 60 -7.52 26.44 -10.60
N LYS A 61 -6.77 25.41 -10.21
CA LYS A 61 -6.67 24.13 -10.89
C LYS A 61 -6.69 22.99 -9.88
N ALA A 62 -7.67 22.10 -10.00
CA ALA A 62 -7.65 20.83 -9.31
C ALA A 62 -6.54 19.93 -9.90
N ILE A 63 -5.73 19.32 -9.04
CA ILE A 63 -4.70 18.35 -9.44
C ILE A 63 -5.29 16.94 -9.32
N ASN A 64 -5.89 16.63 -8.17
CA ASN A 64 -6.66 15.43 -7.95
C ASN A 64 -7.76 15.70 -6.91
N LYS A 65 -8.33 14.66 -6.29
CA LYS A 65 -9.42 14.81 -5.31
C LYS A 65 -8.99 15.53 -4.02
N VAL A 66 -7.70 15.55 -3.69
CA VAL A 66 -7.19 16.10 -2.43
C VAL A 66 -6.18 17.24 -2.64
N TYR A 67 -5.49 17.30 -3.77
CA TYR A 67 -4.58 18.40 -4.13
C TYR A 67 -5.17 19.35 -5.18
N SER A 68 -4.89 20.63 -5.02
CA SER A 68 -5.17 21.68 -6.01
C SER A 68 -4.14 22.80 -5.91
N LYS A 69 -4.17 23.74 -6.84
CA LYS A 69 -3.31 24.92 -6.79
C LYS A 69 -3.95 26.11 -7.50
N ASP A 70 -3.50 27.31 -7.17
CA ASP A 70 -3.66 28.50 -7.98
C ASP A 70 -2.28 29.10 -8.32
N GLU A 71 -2.22 30.33 -8.82
CA GLU A 71 -0.97 31.00 -9.16
C GLU A 71 -0.06 31.32 -7.95
N LYS A 72 -0.60 31.33 -6.72
CA LYS A 72 0.10 31.76 -5.48
C LYS A 72 0.35 30.63 -4.50
N GLN A 73 -0.52 29.62 -4.47
CA GLN A 73 -0.49 28.58 -3.45
C GLN A 73 -0.94 27.21 -3.96
N VAL A 74 -0.49 26.20 -3.25
CA VAL A 74 -0.92 24.80 -3.40
C VAL A 74 -1.79 24.46 -2.20
N PHE A 75 -2.84 23.68 -2.40
CA PHE A 75 -3.74 23.23 -1.35
C PHE A 75 -3.75 21.71 -1.22
N TYR A 76 -3.82 21.23 0.02
CA TYR A 76 -4.18 19.87 0.38
C TYR A 76 -5.46 19.89 1.21
N ARG A 77 -6.49 19.18 0.76
CA ARG A 77 -7.85 19.17 1.34
C ARG A 77 -8.37 20.56 1.71
N GLY A 78 -8.19 21.52 0.79
CA GLY A 78 -8.64 22.89 0.92
C GLY A 78 -7.82 23.77 1.86
N GLN A 79 -6.71 23.26 2.40
CA GLN A 79 -5.79 24.01 3.26
C GLN A 79 -4.48 24.33 2.49
N PRO A 80 -3.96 25.56 2.59
CA PRO A 80 -2.69 25.92 1.94
C PRO A 80 -1.51 25.09 2.46
N ILE A 81 -0.65 24.62 1.56
CA ILE A 81 0.62 23.98 1.88
C ILE A 81 1.68 25.08 2.03
N ALA A 82 2.15 25.28 3.25
CA ALA A 82 3.07 26.37 3.56
C ALA A 82 4.37 26.28 2.73
N LYS A 83 4.69 27.36 2.01
CA LYS A 83 5.92 27.53 1.20
C LYS A 83 6.06 26.55 0.03
N ALA A 84 5.02 25.84 -0.37
CA ALA A 84 5.03 25.09 -1.62
C ALA A 84 5.06 26.05 -2.82
N ASP A 85 5.86 25.72 -3.83
CA ASP A 85 5.91 26.47 -5.09
C ASP A 85 4.85 25.94 -6.08
N PRO A 86 3.76 26.67 -6.34
CA PRO A 86 2.69 26.20 -7.23
C PRO A 86 3.13 26.02 -8.68
N ALA A 87 4.12 26.80 -9.12
CA ALA A 87 4.59 26.76 -10.50
C ALA A 87 5.26 25.41 -10.82
N THR A 88 5.97 24.85 -9.83
CA THR A 88 6.70 23.59 -9.99
C THR A 88 6.09 22.42 -9.21
N PHE A 89 4.97 22.64 -8.49
CA PHE A 89 4.31 21.59 -7.73
C PHE A 89 3.76 20.47 -8.61
N GLU A 90 4.11 19.24 -8.23
CA GLU A 90 3.82 17.98 -8.89
C GLU A 90 3.34 16.96 -7.84
N TYR A 91 2.18 16.35 -8.10
CA TYR A 91 1.74 15.16 -7.39
C TYR A 91 2.47 13.93 -7.96
N LEU A 92 3.03 13.09 -7.09
CA LEU A 92 3.76 11.89 -7.51
C LEU A 92 2.83 10.67 -7.48
N ALA A 93 2.60 10.11 -6.29
CA ALA A 93 1.68 9.00 -6.06
C ALA A 93 1.38 8.86 -4.56
N GLY A 94 0.31 8.13 -4.22
CA GLY A 94 -0.15 7.98 -2.85
C GLY A 94 -0.45 9.35 -2.23
N ASP A 95 0.24 9.66 -1.14
CA ASP A 95 0.15 10.97 -0.47
C ASP A 95 1.41 11.84 -0.68
N TYR A 96 2.32 11.42 -1.56
CA TYR A 96 3.57 12.12 -1.83
C TYR A 96 3.46 13.10 -3.00
N SER A 97 4.09 14.25 -2.83
CA SER A 97 4.20 15.30 -3.84
C SER A 97 5.52 16.04 -3.69
N LYS A 98 5.88 16.85 -4.67
CA LYS A 98 7.08 17.68 -4.64
C LYS A 98 6.87 19.01 -5.32
N ASP A 99 7.74 19.95 -5.01
CA ASP A 99 8.07 21.06 -5.90
C ASP A 99 9.57 20.98 -6.24
N ARG A 100 10.09 21.96 -6.98
CA ARG A 100 11.49 21.96 -7.39
C ARG A 100 12.49 21.88 -6.21
N ALA A 101 12.13 22.41 -5.04
CA ALA A 101 13.02 22.52 -3.88
C ALA A 101 12.67 21.56 -2.75
N ASN A 102 11.43 21.10 -2.64
CA ASN A 102 10.91 20.41 -1.48
C ASN A 102 10.14 19.13 -1.84
N GLY A 103 10.17 18.15 -0.95
CA GLY A 103 9.30 16.97 -0.98
C GLY A 103 8.28 17.01 0.15
N TYR A 104 7.08 16.51 -0.11
CA TYR A 104 5.92 16.60 0.79
C TYR A 104 5.26 15.24 0.97
N PHE A 105 4.73 15.02 2.18
CA PHE A 105 3.72 14.03 2.47
C PHE A 105 2.48 14.78 2.95
N GLN A 106 1.39 14.73 2.17
CA GLN A 106 0.21 15.57 2.41
C GLN A 106 0.61 17.05 2.45
N GLU A 107 0.16 17.81 3.45
CA GLU A 107 0.53 19.22 3.64
C GLU A 107 1.93 19.42 4.27
N LYS A 108 2.58 18.35 4.72
CA LYS A 108 3.84 18.46 5.47
C LYS A 108 5.04 18.38 4.54
N ARG A 109 5.88 19.39 4.60
CA ARG A 109 7.22 19.33 3.99
C ARG A 109 8.10 18.35 4.77
N ILE A 110 8.58 17.31 4.10
CA ILE A 110 9.44 16.27 4.67
C ILE A 110 10.86 16.27 4.09
N SER A 111 11.06 16.87 2.92
CA SER A 111 12.39 17.00 2.29
C SER A 111 12.64 18.43 1.79
N THR A 112 13.92 18.82 1.76
CA THR A 112 14.44 20.04 1.14
C THR A 112 15.30 19.74 -0.10
N ASP A 113 15.11 18.57 -0.70
CA ASP A 113 15.82 18.11 -1.89
C ASP A 113 14.80 17.64 -2.96
N GLY A 114 13.86 18.53 -3.28
CA GLY A 114 12.75 18.25 -4.22
C GLY A 114 13.20 17.77 -5.59
N HIS A 115 14.35 18.25 -6.08
CA HIS A 115 14.93 17.81 -7.35
C HIS A 115 15.17 16.29 -7.42
N HIS A 116 15.54 15.67 -6.28
CA HIS A 116 15.78 14.23 -6.20
C HIS A 116 14.67 13.49 -5.42
N PHE A 117 13.61 14.19 -5.01
CA PHE A 117 12.51 13.59 -4.30
C PHE A 117 11.64 12.80 -5.26
N ASP A 118 11.47 11.51 -4.99
CA ASP A 118 10.66 10.61 -5.81
C ASP A 118 10.10 9.45 -4.97
N ILE A 119 9.08 8.78 -5.48
CA ILE A 119 8.51 7.60 -4.85
C ILE A 119 9.46 6.40 -4.95
N VAL A 120 9.40 5.51 -3.96
CA VAL A 120 9.94 4.16 -4.13
C VAL A 120 8.79 3.28 -4.61
N PRO A 121 8.88 2.70 -5.82
CA PRO A 121 7.78 1.92 -6.38
C PRO A 121 7.41 0.72 -5.50
N ASN A 122 6.12 0.46 -5.35
CA ASN A 122 5.60 -0.80 -4.85
C ASN A 122 5.36 -1.74 -6.04
N PRO A 123 6.15 -2.82 -6.23
CA PRO A 123 6.00 -3.71 -7.39
C PRO A 123 4.66 -4.43 -7.49
N ALA A 124 3.90 -4.53 -6.38
CA ALA A 124 2.56 -5.12 -6.40
C ALA A 124 1.49 -4.13 -6.88
N GLU A 125 1.80 -2.84 -6.93
CA GLU A 125 0.87 -1.81 -7.41
C GLU A 125 0.94 -1.71 -8.93
N THR A 126 -0.18 -2.05 -9.57
CA THR A 126 -0.33 -2.02 -11.02
C THR A 126 -1.60 -1.27 -11.40
N SER A 127 -1.78 -0.96 -12.68
CA SER A 127 -3.03 -0.35 -13.16
C SER A 127 -4.27 -1.23 -12.90
N SER A 128 -4.09 -2.54 -12.72
CA SER A 128 -5.15 -3.50 -12.41
C SER A 128 -5.18 -3.94 -10.95
N ASN A 129 -4.20 -3.54 -10.13
CA ASN A 129 -4.10 -3.94 -8.73
C ASN A 129 -3.67 -2.76 -7.87
N VAL A 130 -4.63 -2.20 -7.13
CA VAL A 130 -4.36 -1.17 -6.11
C VAL A 130 -4.29 -1.88 -4.77
N THR A 131 -3.09 -1.97 -4.20
CA THR A 131 -2.89 -2.56 -2.88
C THR A 131 -3.47 -1.65 -1.80
N ALA A 132 -3.83 -2.21 -0.64
CA ALA A 132 -4.33 -1.41 0.49
C ALA A 132 -3.26 -0.41 1.00
N GLU A 133 -2.00 -0.85 1.02
CA GLU A 133 -0.84 -0.03 1.39
C GLU A 133 -0.48 1.03 0.35
N GLY A 134 -0.70 0.76 -0.95
CA GLY A 134 -0.33 1.64 -2.05
C GLY A 134 1.18 1.99 -2.08
N ILE A 135 1.48 3.23 -2.44
CA ILE A 135 2.83 3.79 -2.40
C ILE A 135 3.15 4.26 -0.97
N ALA A 136 3.86 3.40 -0.24
CA ALA A 136 4.20 3.64 1.16
C ALA A 136 5.46 4.49 1.36
N TYR A 137 6.38 4.51 0.40
CA TYR A 137 7.72 5.09 0.57
C TYR A 137 8.05 6.13 -0.49
N ALA A 138 8.78 7.15 -0.09
CA ALA A 138 9.47 8.09 -0.97
C ALA A 138 10.91 8.25 -0.52
N ARG A 139 11.75 8.87 -1.34
CA ARG A 139 13.15 9.12 -1.02
C ARG A 139 13.64 10.39 -1.68
N ASP A 140 14.66 11.00 -1.08
CA ASP A 140 15.52 11.99 -1.75
C ASP A 140 16.96 11.45 -1.83
N SER A 141 17.94 12.31 -2.11
CA SER A 141 19.35 11.89 -2.16
C SER A 141 19.95 11.46 -0.82
N ARG A 142 19.28 11.74 0.32
CA ARG A 142 19.81 11.55 1.68
C ARG A 142 19.01 10.57 2.52
N TYR A 143 17.69 10.52 2.36
CA TYR A 143 16.80 9.76 3.23
C TYR A 143 15.73 9.01 2.45
N VAL A 144 15.29 7.90 3.03
CA VAL A 144 14.05 7.22 2.69
C VAL A 144 13.01 7.60 3.74
N TYR A 145 11.80 7.91 3.28
CA TYR A 145 10.69 8.35 4.11
C TYR A 145 9.55 7.34 4.03
N ARG A 146 8.92 7.09 5.17
CA ARG A 146 7.60 6.46 5.26
C ARG A 146 6.65 7.44 5.95
N SER A 147 5.69 7.93 5.20
CA SER A 147 4.86 9.07 5.58
C SER A 147 5.72 10.28 5.98
N THR A 148 5.74 10.65 7.25
CA THR A 148 6.54 11.76 7.78
C THR A 148 7.86 11.33 8.41
N GLU A 149 8.10 10.02 8.54
CA GLU A 149 9.23 9.47 9.29
C GLU A 149 10.37 9.08 8.37
N ILE A 150 11.60 9.24 8.85
CA ILE A 150 12.81 8.74 8.17
C ILE A 150 13.02 7.28 8.55
N VAL A 151 13.22 6.42 7.55
CA VAL A 151 13.69 5.05 7.75
C VAL A 151 15.18 5.10 8.10
N LYS A 152 15.48 4.96 9.39
CA LYS A 152 16.83 5.17 9.93
C LYS A 152 17.84 4.18 9.34
N GLY A 153 18.94 4.71 8.82
CA GLY A 153 20.05 3.93 8.27
C GLY A 153 19.84 3.44 6.83
N ALA A 154 18.65 3.67 6.26
CA ALA A 154 18.35 3.34 4.88
C ALA A 154 19.28 4.05 3.90
N ASP A 155 19.75 3.30 2.91
CA ASP A 155 20.44 3.87 1.76
C ASP A 155 19.44 4.21 0.64
N PRO A 156 19.14 5.50 0.40
CA PRO A 156 18.12 5.90 -0.55
C PRO A 156 18.40 5.40 -1.96
N ALA A 157 19.67 5.39 -2.38
CA ALA A 157 20.06 5.03 -3.74
C ALA A 157 19.71 3.59 -4.12
N THR A 158 19.68 2.67 -3.15
CA THR A 158 19.48 1.23 -3.40
C THR A 158 18.24 0.65 -2.72
N PHE A 159 17.49 1.46 -1.98
CA PHE A 159 16.27 1.03 -1.30
C PHE A 159 15.18 0.52 -2.25
N LYS A 160 14.60 -0.64 -1.93
CA LYS A 160 13.59 -1.35 -2.71
C LYS A 160 12.51 -1.94 -1.80
N VAL A 161 11.28 -1.97 -2.31
CA VAL A 161 10.14 -2.66 -1.69
C VAL A 161 10.01 -4.06 -2.28
N VAL A 162 9.74 -5.05 -1.43
CA VAL A 162 9.50 -6.43 -1.82
C VAL A 162 8.19 -6.89 -1.17
N PRO A 163 7.10 -6.99 -1.96
CA PRO A 163 5.81 -7.48 -1.47
C PRO A 163 5.95 -8.91 -0.91
N MET A 164 5.27 -9.17 0.20
CA MET A 164 5.21 -10.44 0.91
C MET A 164 3.74 -10.85 1.15
N PHE A 165 3.56 -11.97 1.84
CA PHE A 165 2.27 -12.50 2.23
C PHE A 165 1.36 -11.49 2.96
N ASN A 166 0.06 -11.49 2.62
CA ASN A 166 -0.99 -10.74 3.32
C ASN A 166 -0.74 -9.23 3.46
N GLY A 167 -0.25 -8.58 2.40
CA GLY A 167 -0.01 -7.13 2.41
C GLY A 167 1.24 -6.71 3.22
N ASN A 168 1.92 -7.67 3.85
CA ASN A 168 3.23 -7.40 4.41
C ASN A 168 4.24 -7.12 3.31
N TYR A 169 5.33 -6.47 3.69
CA TYR A 169 6.45 -6.22 2.81
C TYR A 169 7.74 -6.34 3.58
N LEU A 170 8.77 -6.78 2.88
CA LEU A 170 10.13 -6.44 3.24
C LEU A 170 10.53 -5.21 2.45
N THR A 171 11.49 -4.47 2.97
CA THR A 171 12.28 -3.55 2.16
C THR A 171 13.73 -3.93 2.30
N HIS A 172 14.57 -3.55 1.35
CA HIS A 172 16.00 -3.74 1.49
C HIS A 172 16.77 -2.69 0.72
N ASP A 173 18.00 -2.46 1.13
CA ASP A 173 19.00 -1.69 0.40
C ASP A 173 20.30 -2.48 0.32
N ARG A 174 21.41 -1.86 -0.11
CA ARG A 174 22.70 -2.56 -0.21
C ARG A 174 23.29 -3.03 1.12
N ARG A 175 22.73 -2.64 2.27
CA ARG A 175 23.25 -2.96 3.61
C ARG A 175 22.28 -3.87 4.35
N TYR A 176 21.02 -3.47 4.43
CA TYR A 176 20.06 -4.07 5.35
C TYR A 176 18.81 -4.57 4.63
N ILE A 177 18.18 -5.54 5.25
CA ILE A 177 16.80 -5.96 4.96
C ILE A 177 15.97 -5.47 6.14
N TYR A 178 14.84 -4.84 5.89
CA TYR A 178 13.98 -4.27 6.90
C TYR A 178 12.62 -4.95 6.94
N PHE A 179 12.11 -5.11 8.15
CA PHE A 179 10.74 -5.48 8.44
C PHE A 179 10.14 -4.43 9.37
N HIS A 180 8.98 -3.88 9.00
CA HIS A 180 8.38 -2.71 9.69
C HIS A 180 9.37 -1.55 9.91
N ASP A 181 10.10 -1.18 8.86
CA ASP A 181 11.09 -0.07 8.85
C ASP A 181 12.30 -0.25 9.78
N ARG A 182 12.48 -1.46 10.32
CA ARG A 182 13.62 -1.80 11.19
C ARG A 182 14.48 -2.88 10.55
N PRO A 183 15.82 -2.78 10.61
CA PRO A 183 16.68 -3.79 10.06
C PRO A 183 16.49 -5.13 10.79
N ILE A 184 16.43 -6.22 10.03
CA ILE A 184 16.52 -7.58 10.55
C ILE A 184 17.99 -7.81 10.90
N GLU A 185 18.26 -8.06 12.18
CA GLU A 185 19.62 -8.14 12.70
C GLU A 185 20.42 -9.26 12.02
N GLY A 186 21.58 -8.92 11.47
CA GLY A 186 22.47 -9.88 10.80
C GLY A 186 22.09 -10.25 9.37
N ALA A 187 20.95 -9.78 8.84
CA ALA A 187 20.55 -10.03 7.46
C ALA A 187 21.19 -9.01 6.50
N ASN A 188 21.67 -9.47 5.34
CA ASN A 188 22.35 -8.63 4.34
C ASN A 188 21.45 -8.26 3.15
N GLY A 189 21.23 -6.96 2.94
CA GLY A 189 20.35 -6.48 1.88
C GLY A 189 20.92 -6.55 0.45
N GLN A 190 22.25 -6.60 0.29
CA GLN A 190 22.89 -6.66 -1.03
C GLN A 190 22.56 -7.94 -1.80
N SER A 191 22.48 -9.06 -1.08
CA SER A 191 22.27 -10.40 -1.62
C SER A 191 20.86 -10.91 -1.35
N PHE A 192 19.91 -10.00 -1.07
CA PHE A 192 18.51 -10.36 -0.85
C PHE A 192 17.94 -11.10 -2.06
N ARG A 193 17.32 -12.24 -1.81
CA ARG A 193 16.55 -13.01 -2.77
C ARG A 193 15.32 -13.60 -2.11
N LYS A 194 14.14 -13.16 -2.53
CA LYS A 194 12.87 -13.80 -2.17
C LYS A 194 12.86 -15.24 -2.73
N ILE A 195 12.54 -16.20 -1.87
CA ILE A 195 12.38 -17.61 -2.25
C ILE A 195 10.89 -17.90 -2.40
N ALA A 196 10.13 -17.66 -1.34
CA ALA A 196 8.69 -17.81 -1.27
C ALA A 196 8.09 -16.58 -0.55
N GLU A 197 6.77 -16.51 -0.46
CA GLU A 197 6.06 -15.45 0.27
C GLU A 197 6.47 -15.35 1.76
N LEU A 198 6.98 -16.45 2.31
CA LEU A 198 7.36 -16.59 3.73
C LEU A 198 8.85 -16.89 3.92
N THR A 199 9.65 -16.89 2.86
CA THR A 199 11.07 -17.31 2.93
C THR A 199 11.93 -16.46 2.02
N PHE A 200 13.06 -15.99 2.51
CA PHE A 200 14.08 -15.33 1.71
C PHE A 200 15.48 -15.80 2.08
N THR A 201 16.46 -15.47 1.26
CA THR A 201 17.88 -15.62 1.60
C THR A 201 18.62 -14.31 1.41
N ASP A 202 19.66 -14.09 2.22
CA ASP A 202 20.62 -13.01 2.04
C ASP A 202 21.95 -13.50 1.44
N GLY A 203 21.92 -14.68 0.79
CA GLY A 203 23.07 -15.36 0.21
C GLY A 203 24.01 -16.04 1.21
N ARG A 204 23.84 -15.82 2.52
CA ARG A 204 24.64 -16.47 3.58
C ARG A 204 23.79 -17.27 4.55
N SER A 205 22.54 -16.86 4.72
CA SER A 205 21.57 -17.45 5.61
C SER A 205 20.21 -17.48 4.92
N VAL A 206 19.35 -18.35 5.42
CA VAL A 206 17.96 -18.47 4.99
C VAL A 206 17.09 -17.99 6.13
N TRP A 207 16.08 -17.22 5.80
CA TRP A 207 15.20 -16.57 6.75
C TRP A 207 13.77 -16.98 6.47
N GLY A 208 13.10 -17.48 7.49
CA GLY A 208 11.72 -17.92 7.45
C GLY A 208 10.85 -17.02 8.31
N LEU A 209 9.64 -16.73 7.84
CA LEU A 209 8.64 -16.05 8.63
C LEU A 209 8.07 -17.01 9.68
N GLU A 210 8.10 -16.61 10.95
CA GLU A 210 7.37 -17.30 12.01
C GLU A 210 5.88 -16.93 11.89
N LEU A 211 5.03 -17.93 11.67
CA LEU A 211 3.57 -17.75 11.63
C LEU A 211 2.99 -17.96 13.03
N GLY A 212 2.49 -16.88 13.64
CA GLY A 212 1.92 -16.93 14.98
C GLY A 212 1.16 -15.67 15.36
N LYS A 213 0.99 -15.44 16.67
CA LYS A 213 0.39 -14.21 17.20
C LYS A 213 1.24 -12.98 16.85
N ASP A 214 2.55 -13.14 16.91
CA ASP A 214 3.54 -12.14 16.52
C ASP A 214 4.30 -12.67 15.31
N THR A 215 4.48 -11.84 14.30
CA THR A 215 5.17 -12.20 13.07
C THR A 215 6.57 -11.62 13.09
N TYR A 216 7.60 -12.45 12.90
CA TYR A 216 9.00 -12.03 12.82
C TYR A 216 9.80 -12.98 11.94
N TRP A 217 10.94 -12.50 11.44
CA TRP A 217 11.81 -13.25 10.57
C TRP A 217 12.92 -13.91 11.39
N ASN A 218 12.96 -15.25 11.34
CA ASN A 218 13.96 -16.05 12.02
C ASN A 218 15.00 -16.55 11.03
N ARG A 219 16.25 -16.61 11.49
CA ARG A 219 17.29 -17.33 10.76
C ARG A 219 17.03 -18.82 10.91
N MET A 220 16.82 -19.49 9.79
CA MET A 220 16.63 -20.93 9.74
C MET A 220 17.97 -21.65 9.91
N THR A 221 17.95 -22.81 10.55
CA THR A 221 19.11 -23.70 10.69
C THR A 221 18.98 -24.90 9.75
N ASP A 222 20.10 -25.57 9.50
CA ASP A 222 20.14 -26.84 8.75
C ASP A 222 19.59 -26.80 7.32
N VAL A 223 19.53 -25.60 6.72
CA VAL A 223 19.11 -25.39 5.33
C VAL A 223 20.29 -25.55 4.37
N ASP A 224 20.14 -26.40 3.36
CA ASP A 224 21.06 -26.46 2.23
C ASP A 224 20.77 -25.29 1.26
N ILE A 225 21.44 -24.17 1.51
CA ILE A 225 21.27 -22.93 0.73
C ILE A 225 21.56 -23.11 -0.77
N THR A 226 22.38 -24.10 -1.15
CA THR A 226 22.81 -24.30 -2.54
C THR A 226 21.72 -24.93 -3.40
N SER A 227 20.87 -25.76 -2.79
CA SER A 227 19.71 -26.40 -3.42
C SER A 227 18.39 -25.68 -3.14
N LEU A 228 18.41 -24.63 -2.31
CA LEU A 228 17.23 -23.87 -1.91
C LEU A 228 16.50 -23.22 -3.10
N LYS A 229 15.24 -23.60 -3.25
CA LYS A 229 14.32 -23.07 -4.26
C LYS A 229 12.90 -22.93 -3.70
N SER A 230 12.06 -22.23 -4.46
CA SER A 230 10.62 -22.19 -4.19
C SER A 230 9.97 -23.52 -4.57
N ALA A 231 8.92 -23.87 -3.85
CA ALA A 231 8.05 -25.01 -4.12
C ALA A 231 6.60 -24.54 -4.27
N GLY A 232 6.39 -23.41 -4.96
CA GLY A 232 5.13 -22.70 -5.03
C GLY A 232 5.23 -21.28 -4.46
N SER A 233 4.11 -20.77 -3.99
CA SER A 233 3.98 -19.43 -3.42
C SER A 233 4.45 -19.40 -1.97
N TYR A 234 4.11 -20.40 -1.18
CA TYR A 234 4.29 -20.40 0.27
C TYR A 234 5.42 -21.30 0.75
N TYR A 235 5.63 -22.40 0.05
CA TYR A 235 6.63 -23.39 0.44
C TYR A 235 7.98 -23.11 -0.23
N ALA A 236 9.04 -23.34 0.53
CA ALA A 236 10.40 -23.43 0.03
C ALA A 236 10.91 -24.85 0.28
N LEU A 237 11.90 -25.30 -0.48
CA LEU A 237 12.55 -26.57 -0.21
C LEU A 237 14.04 -26.51 -0.58
N ASP A 238 14.81 -27.36 0.07
CA ASP A 238 16.15 -27.73 -0.34
C ASP A 238 16.19 -29.23 -0.65
N LYS A 239 17.37 -29.79 -0.93
CA LYS A 239 17.50 -31.22 -1.28
C LYS A 239 17.12 -32.18 -0.14
N ASN A 240 17.05 -31.71 1.10
CA ASN A 240 16.81 -32.53 2.29
C ASN A 240 15.41 -32.30 2.88
N HIS A 241 14.88 -31.07 2.81
CA HIS A 241 13.70 -30.67 3.56
C HIS A 241 12.75 -29.75 2.79
N VAL A 242 11.49 -29.75 3.21
CA VAL A 242 10.45 -28.79 2.79
C VAL A 242 10.12 -27.87 3.96
N TYR A 243 9.91 -26.59 3.67
CA TYR A 243 9.71 -25.53 4.65
C TYR A 243 8.45 -24.72 4.35
N LEU A 244 7.74 -24.32 5.41
CA LEU A 244 6.72 -23.28 5.38
C LEU A 244 7.15 -22.15 6.31
N GLY A 245 7.65 -21.05 5.75
CA GLY A 245 8.23 -19.99 6.57
C GLY A 245 9.44 -20.50 7.34
N ASN A 246 9.40 -20.36 8.68
CA ASN A 246 10.43 -20.87 9.58
C ASN A 246 10.26 -22.34 9.98
N ASP A 247 9.11 -22.96 9.66
CA ASP A 247 8.81 -24.35 10.04
C ASP A 247 9.33 -25.32 8.98
N GLN A 248 10.09 -26.33 9.40
CA GLN A 248 10.37 -27.52 8.59
C GLN A 248 9.17 -28.48 8.66
N LEU A 249 8.70 -28.97 7.52
CA LEU A 249 7.64 -29.97 7.45
C LEU A 249 8.23 -31.36 7.73
N PRO A 250 7.82 -32.04 8.83
CA PRO A 250 8.34 -33.36 9.16
C PRO A 250 7.93 -34.40 8.12
N ASP A 251 8.86 -35.29 7.78
CA ASP A 251 8.67 -36.41 6.83
C ASP A 251 8.22 -36.04 5.42
N ALA A 252 8.26 -34.74 5.07
CA ALA A 252 7.96 -34.28 3.72
C ALA A 252 9.08 -34.67 2.76
N ASP A 253 8.70 -35.23 1.61
CA ASP A 253 9.65 -35.64 0.57
C ASP A 253 9.90 -34.48 -0.40
N PRO A 254 11.07 -33.81 -0.36
CA PRO A 254 11.36 -32.65 -1.21
C PRO A 254 11.41 -32.99 -2.70
N ASP A 255 11.68 -34.25 -3.07
CA ASP A 255 11.79 -34.65 -4.48
C ASP A 255 10.41 -34.75 -5.15
N THR A 256 9.35 -34.98 -4.36
CA THR A 256 7.98 -35.14 -4.86
C THR A 256 6.99 -34.11 -4.36
N PHE A 257 7.45 -33.14 -3.56
CA PHE A 257 6.58 -32.11 -3.00
C PHE A 257 6.05 -31.14 -4.06
N GLU A 258 4.76 -30.86 -4.00
CA GLU A 258 4.04 -29.93 -4.87
C GLU A 258 3.07 -29.08 -4.03
N GLU A 259 3.13 -27.75 -4.16
CA GLU A 259 2.08 -26.86 -3.65
C GLU A 259 0.81 -27.01 -4.51
N THR A 260 -0.30 -27.31 -3.85
CA THR A 260 -1.59 -27.57 -4.50
C THR A 260 -2.58 -26.42 -4.37
N GLY A 261 -2.24 -25.38 -3.59
CA GLY A 261 -3.14 -24.27 -3.32
C GLY A 261 -2.68 -23.40 -2.14
N TYR A 262 -3.61 -22.59 -1.64
CA TYR A 262 -3.36 -21.67 -0.54
C TYR A 262 -2.95 -22.42 0.74
N LEU A 263 -1.67 -22.34 1.09
CA LEU A 263 -1.09 -23.06 2.22
C LEU A 263 -1.43 -24.56 2.18
N THR A 264 -1.47 -25.16 1.00
CA THR A 264 -1.68 -26.60 0.83
C THR A 264 -0.62 -27.21 -0.06
N GLY A 265 -0.19 -28.42 0.27
CA GLY A 265 0.76 -29.17 -0.53
C GLY A 265 0.54 -30.67 -0.42
N LYS A 266 1.26 -31.44 -1.23
CA LYS A 266 1.30 -32.89 -1.15
C LYS A 266 2.69 -33.38 -1.57
N ASP A 267 3.02 -34.58 -1.14
CA ASP A 267 4.11 -35.36 -1.71
C ASP A 267 3.61 -36.80 -1.98
N LYS A 268 4.53 -37.71 -2.33
CA LYS A 268 4.16 -39.11 -2.59
C LYS A 268 3.59 -39.86 -1.38
N ASN A 269 3.82 -39.38 -0.16
CA ASN A 269 3.47 -40.04 1.10
C ASN A 269 2.27 -39.41 1.81
N ALA A 270 2.02 -38.11 1.64
CA ALA A 270 1.04 -37.37 2.43
C ALA A 270 0.53 -36.09 1.75
N THR A 271 -0.52 -35.52 2.34
CA THR A 271 -1.00 -34.17 2.07
C THR A 271 -0.72 -33.26 3.26
N TYR A 272 -0.62 -31.96 3.00
CA TYR A 272 -0.26 -30.94 4.00
C TYR A 272 -1.24 -29.76 3.92
N GLN A 273 -1.78 -29.37 5.08
CA GLN A 273 -2.50 -28.12 5.26
C GLN A 273 -1.69 -27.24 6.20
N SER A 274 -1.10 -26.16 5.68
CA SER A 274 -0.07 -25.38 6.34
C SER A 274 1.07 -26.31 6.76
N ARG A 275 1.28 -26.47 8.07
CA ARG A 275 2.28 -27.35 8.69
C ARG A 275 1.73 -28.68 9.19
N ASN A 276 0.42 -28.92 9.04
CA ASN A 276 -0.24 -30.15 9.47
C ASN A 276 -0.18 -31.21 8.36
N ARG A 277 0.32 -32.41 8.69
CA ARG A 277 0.44 -33.55 7.78
C ARG A 277 -0.73 -34.52 7.94
N SER A 278 -1.25 -35.00 6.82
CA SER A 278 -2.25 -36.08 6.73
C SER A 278 -1.72 -37.16 5.80
N ALA A 279 -1.43 -38.35 6.34
CA ALA A 279 -0.95 -39.48 5.53
C ALA A 279 -2.01 -39.93 4.52
N ASN A 280 -1.56 -40.35 3.34
CA ASN A 280 -2.41 -40.91 2.29
C ASN A 280 -2.83 -42.36 2.60
#